data_AF-A0A0L0FJP0-F1
#
_entry.id   AF-A0A0L0FJP0-F1
#
_cell.length_a   1.000
_cell.length_b   1.000
_cell.length_c   1.000
_cell.angle_alpha   90.00
_cell.angle_beta   90.00
_cell.angle_gamma   90.00
#
_symmetry.space_group_name_H-M   'P 1'
#
loop_
_entity.id
_entity.type
_entity.pdbx_description
1 polymer ?
#
loop_
_entity_poly.entity_id
_entity_poly.type
_entity_poly.pdbx_seq_one_letter_code
_entity_poly.pdbx_strand_id
1 'polypeptide(L)'
;MTTASDNKTVWILNYGAGNVRSLVNAVAHLGYTPKYITSPEQLKDVNCLIFPGVGAFGSAMASLKANGYFEPLRDYVLADKPFFGICVGMQCLFQGSDESPEIEGLGVIPSMITKFDIDPSLSVPHMGWNSNRLCRTSTISPETTDEKYYFVHSYMALPSPANEEWVSTFTDYGTTFISSVAKGKVMATQYHPEKSGPAGLDLIRRFLDTNNTGQYVTPVKTQTMNTTPTVLAKRIIACLDVRANDNGDLVVTKGDQYDVREKTGENAVRNLGKPVTLAQRYYTEGADEITFLNITSFRELPAKDLPMLSLLKEATKKIFVPLTVGGGIRETTDPDGTYHSAVEVASMYFSSGT
;
A
#
# COMPACT_ATOMS: atom_id res chain seq x y z
N MET A 1 28.10 11.23 -18.07
CA MET A 1 28.73 10.30 -17.12
C MET A 1 27.84 10.26 -15.89
N THR A 2 26.88 9.34 -15.86
CA THR A 2 26.07 9.06 -14.66
C THR A 2 26.94 8.28 -13.68
N THR A 3 27.23 8.88 -12.53
CA THR A 3 27.97 8.22 -11.45
C THR A 3 27.15 7.04 -10.92
N ALA A 4 27.82 5.96 -10.51
CA ALA A 4 27.19 4.72 -10.04
C ALA A 4 26.19 4.89 -8.88
N SER A 5 26.09 6.07 -8.25
CA SER A 5 25.09 6.44 -7.25
C SER A 5 23.69 6.70 -7.81
N ASP A 6 23.56 7.10 -9.08
CA ASP A 6 22.25 7.44 -9.67
C ASP A 6 21.41 6.20 -9.99
N ASN A 7 22.04 5.03 -10.16
CA ASN A 7 21.37 3.79 -10.56
C ASN A 7 20.57 3.09 -9.43
N LYS A 8 20.45 3.72 -8.26
CA LYS A 8 19.65 3.20 -7.14
C LYS A 8 18.59 4.18 -6.65
N THR A 9 18.46 5.35 -7.28
CA THR A 9 17.44 6.33 -6.89
C THR A 9 16.08 5.94 -7.47
N VAL A 10 15.07 5.87 -6.61
CA VAL A 10 13.67 5.59 -6.99
C VAL A 10 12.82 6.78 -6.60
N TRP A 11 12.16 7.39 -7.57
CA TRP A 11 11.30 8.53 -7.32
C TRP A 11 9.88 8.08 -6.99
N ILE A 12 9.31 8.65 -5.94
CA ILE A 12 7.97 8.35 -5.44
C ILE A 12 7.13 9.60 -5.59
N LEU A 13 6.02 9.50 -6.32
CA LEU A 13 5.07 10.60 -6.45
C LEU A 13 4.24 10.72 -5.16
N ASN A 14 4.42 11.82 -4.43
CA ASN A 14 3.58 12.16 -3.28
C ASN A 14 2.62 13.28 -3.67
N TYR A 15 1.37 12.93 -3.93
CA TYR A 15 0.30 13.86 -4.29
C TYR A 15 -0.54 14.29 -3.06
N GLY A 16 -0.02 14.10 -1.84
CA GLY A 16 -0.63 14.60 -0.62
C GLY A 16 -1.73 13.72 -0.03
N ALA A 17 -1.98 12.52 -0.56
CA ALA A 17 -2.92 11.57 0.03
C ALA A 17 -2.22 10.28 0.49
N GLY A 18 -2.43 9.94 1.77
CA GLY A 18 -2.24 8.57 2.26
C GLY A 18 -0.86 8.12 2.75
N ASN A 19 -0.74 6.81 2.94
CA ASN A 19 0.42 6.14 3.53
C ASN A 19 1.47 5.76 2.47
N VAL A 20 2.30 6.72 2.06
CA VAL A 20 3.47 6.44 1.20
C VAL A 20 4.63 5.80 1.98
N ARG A 21 4.57 5.79 3.32
CA ARG A 21 5.67 5.34 4.20
C ARG A 21 5.97 3.86 4.04
N SER A 22 4.94 3.03 3.90
CA SER A 22 5.13 1.58 3.70
C SER A 22 5.93 1.29 2.42
N LEU A 23 5.60 1.98 1.33
CA LEU A 23 6.33 1.89 0.07
C LEU A 23 7.77 2.40 0.19
N VAL A 24 7.97 3.56 0.82
CA VAL A 24 9.31 4.14 1.05
C VAL A 24 10.19 3.17 1.83
N ASN A 25 9.64 2.56 2.88
CA ASN A 25 10.35 1.55 3.67
C ASN A 25 10.62 0.29 2.86
N ALA A 26 9.69 -0.17 2.01
CA ALA A 26 9.90 -1.32 1.14
C ALA A 26 11.05 -1.07 0.15
N VAL A 27 11.06 0.09 -0.52
CA VAL A 27 12.14 0.50 -1.43
C VAL A 27 13.49 0.58 -0.70
N ALA A 28 13.52 1.19 0.48
CA ALA A 28 14.73 1.28 1.30
C ALA A 28 15.21 -0.11 1.77
N HIS A 29 14.29 -0.99 2.15
CA HIS A 29 14.56 -2.37 2.57
C HIS A 29 15.21 -3.19 1.44
N LEU A 30 14.80 -2.95 0.19
CA LEU A 30 15.38 -3.56 -1.00
C LEU A 30 16.75 -2.98 -1.40
N GLY A 31 17.28 -2.01 -0.64
CA GLY A 31 18.60 -1.43 -0.87
C GLY A 31 18.63 -0.31 -1.92
N TYR A 32 17.46 0.26 -2.25
CA TYR A 32 17.30 1.42 -3.12
C TYR A 32 17.15 2.71 -2.29
N THR A 33 17.38 3.86 -2.91
CA THR A 33 17.25 5.18 -2.27
C THR A 33 15.94 5.85 -2.72
N PRO A 34 14.89 5.83 -1.89
CA PRO A 34 13.64 6.51 -2.23
C PRO A 34 13.80 8.04 -2.14
N LYS A 35 13.29 8.76 -3.13
CA LYS A 35 13.17 10.23 -3.13
C LYS A 35 11.75 10.63 -3.50
N TYR A 36 11.22 11.65 -2.84
CA TYR A 36 9.93 12.21 -3.22
C TYR A 36 10.10 13.16 -4.40
N ILE A 37 9.14 13.11 -5.32
CA ILE A 37 8.94 14.22 -6.25
C ILE A 37 8.32 15.38 -5.47
N THR A 38 8.96 16.54 -5.54
CA THR A 38 8.56 17.77 -4.85
C THR A 38 8.00 18.83 -5.80
N SER A 39 8.21 18.69 -7.12
CA SER A 39 7.60 19.57 -8.11
C SER A 39 7.38 18.85 -9.46
N PRO A 40 6.40 19.27 -10.27
CA PRO A 40 6.10 18.64 -11.56
C PRO A 40 7.27 18.67 -12.55
N GLU A 41 8.13 19.69 -12.48
CA GLU A 41 9.28 19.86 -13.38
C GLU A 41 10.29 18.71 -13.25
N GLN A 42 10.40 18.11 -12.06
CA GLN A 42 11.32 17.01 -11.80
C GLN A 42 11.00 15.77 -12.63
N LEU A 43 9.74 15.55 -13.03
CA LEU A 43 9.33 14.37 -13.81
C LEU A 43 10.11 14.20 -15.13
N LYS A 44 10.63 15.29 -15.68
CA LYS A 44 11.47 15.27 -16.90
C LYS A 44 12.75 14.44 -16.69
N ASP A 45 13.37 14.58 -15.53
CA ASP A 45 14.67 13.97 -15.19
C ASP A 45 14.53 12.67 -14.39
N VAL A 46 13.31 12.28 -14.03
CA VAL A 46 13.05 11.01 -13.32
C VAL A 46 13.31 9.82 -14.24
N ASN A 47 14.17 8.89 -13.80
CA ASN A 47 14.49 7.67 -14.53
C ASN A 47 13.63 6.46 -14.10
N CYS A 48 13.05 6.52 -12.90
CA CYS A 48 12.20 5.48 -12.35
C CYS A 48 11.18 6.09 -11.40
N LEU A 49 9.91 5.94 -11.73
CA LEU A 49 8.80 6.51 -10.97
C LEU A 49 7.93 5.39 -10.39
N ILE A 50 7.66 5.46 -9.09
CA ILE A 50 6.57 4.72 -8.46
C ILE A 50 5.49 5.73 -8.09
N PHE A 51 4.27 5.49 -8.57
CA PHE A 51 3.08 6.25 -8.20
C PHE A 51 2.23 5.40 -7.24
N PRO A 52 2.44 5.53 -5.91
CA PRO A 52 1.51 4.97 -4.94
C PRO A 52 0.19 5.73 -5.00
N GLY A 53 -0.94 5.06 -4.81
CA GLY A 53 -2.20 5.73 -4.63
C GLY A 53 -3.11 4.99 -3.65
N VAL A 54 -3.60 5.71 -2.65
CA VAL A 54 -4.64 5.25 -1.72
C VAL A 54 -5.73 6.31 -1.61
N GLY A 55 -6.94 5.89 -1.22
CA GLY A 55 -8.10 6.77 -1.11
C GLY A 55 -8.94 6.79 -2.38
N ALA A 56 -9.66 7.90 -2.59
CA ALA A 56 -10.59 8.03 -3.72
C ALA A 56 -9.89 8.53 -4.98
N PHE A 57 -10.26 7.96 -6.13
CA PHE A 57 -9.83 8.33 -7.47
C PHE A 57 -10.01 9.83 -7.73
N GLY A 58 -11.19 10.37 -7.46
CA GLY A 58 -11.48 11.79 -7.67
C GLY A 58 -10.55 12.71 -6.88
N SER A 59 -10.28 12.37 -5.62
CA SER A 59 -9.35 13.13 -4.77
C SER A 59 -7.92 13.08 -5.30
N ALA A 60 -7.45 11.92 -5.75
CA ALA A 60 -6.14 11.78 -6.34
C ALA A 60 -5.99 12.59 -7.63
N MET A 61 -6.93 12.46 -8.57
CA MET A 61 -6.90 13.20 -9.83
C MET A 61 -7.06 14.71 -9.63
N ALA A 62 -7.91 15.14 -8.70
CA ALA A 62 -8.06 16.56 -8.34
C ALA A 62 -6.75 17.13 -7.76
N SER A 63 -6.07 16.38 -6.89
CA SER A 63 -4.77 16.78 -6.34
C SER A 63 -3.70 16.86 -7.43
N LEU A 64 -3.63 15.88 -8.34
CA LEU A 64 -2.69 15.90 -9.46
C LEU A 64 -2.91 17.12 -10.36
N LYS A 65 -4.17 17.47 -10.66
CA LYS A 65 -4.52 18.66 -11.45
C LYS A 65 -4.17 19.95 -10.70
N ALA A 66 -4.58 20.08 -9.43
CA ALA A 66 -4.36 21.27 -8.62
C ALA A 66 -2.86 21.58 -8.39
N ASN A 67 -2.03 20.54 -8.29
CA ASN A 67 -0.59 20.67 -8.09
C ASN A 67 0.22 20.64 -9.40
N GLY A 68 -0.44 20.65 -10.57
CA GLY A 68 0.22 20.73 -11.88
C GLY A 68 0.92 19.43 -12.33
N TYR A 69 0.67 18.29 -11.68
CA TYR A 69 1.26 17.00 -12.03
C TYR A 69 0.55 16.28 -13.18
N PHE A 70 -0.71 16.63 -13.50
CA PHE A 70 -1.53 15.87 -14.46
C PHE A 70 -0.87 15.69 -15.83
N GLU A 71 -0.55 16.78 -16.55
CA GLU A 71 0.06 16.67 -17.88
C GLU A 71 1.50 16.13 -17.83
N PRO A 72 2.39 16.59 -16.94
CA PRO A 72 3.75 16.04 -16.85
C PRO A 72 3.79 14.53 -16.54
N LEU A 73 2.86 14.04 -15.72
CA LEU A 73 2.74 12.62 -15.40
C LEU A 73 2.22 11.83 -16.61
N ARG A 74 1.22 12.37 -17.31
CA ARG A 74 0.68 11.76 -18.53
C ARG A 74 1.77 11.65 -19.61
N ASP A 75 2.51 12.72 -19.84
CA ASP A 75 3.63 12.75 -20.79
C ASP A 75 4.74 11.76 -20.39
N TYR A 76 5.06 11.65 -19.10
CA TYR A 76 6.02 10.67 -18.59
C TYR A 76 5.63 9.24 -18.96
N VAL A 77 4.37 8.87 -18.75
CA VAL A 77 3.85 7.53 -19.04
C VAL A 77 3.78 7.28 -20.55
N LEU A 78 3.31 8.25 -21.33
CA LEU A 78 3.22 8.14 -22.79
C LEU A 78 4.59 8.07 -23.47
N ALA A 79 5.63 8.64 -22.84
CA ALA A 79 7.02 8.52 -23.28
C ALA A 79 7.66 7.15 -22.95
N ASP A 80 6.88 6.19 -22.44
CA ASP A 80 7.32 4.84 -22.05
C ASP A 80 8.51 4.88 -21.07
N LYS A 81 8.47 5.83 -20.14
CA LYS A 81 9.46 5.91 -19.05
C LYS A 81 9.09 4.92 -17.94
N PRO A 82 10.07 4.36 -17.21
CA PRO A 82 9.81 3.37 -16.15
C PRO A 82 8.83 3.89 -15.11
N PHE A 83 7.67 3.25 -15.04
CA PHE A 83 6.54 3.67 -14.21
C PHE A 83 5.94 2.46 -13.51
N PHE A 84 5.72 2.55 -12.20
CA PHE A 84 4.96 1.58 -11.43
C PHE A 84 3.81 2.25 -10.67
N GLY A 85 2.58 2.06 -11.14
CA GLY A 85 1.36 2.50 -10.45
C GLY A 85 0.86 1.47 -9.44
N ILE A 86 0.46 1.90 -8.25
CA ILE A 86 -0.08 1.00 -7.20
C ILE A 86 -1.47 1.45 -6.78
N CYS A 87 -2.44 0.54 -6.80
CA CYS A 87 -3.84 0.72 -6.43
C CYS A 87 -4.47 1.93 -7.16
N VAL A 88 -4.70 3.07 -6.51
CA VAL A 88 -5.22 4.26 -7.20
C VAL A 88 -4.24 4.74 -8.29
N GLY A 89 -2.92 4.53 -8.11
CA GLY A 89 -1.93 4.82 -9.14
C GLY A 89 -2.12 3.97 -10.41
N MET A 90 -2.64 2.74 -10.30
CA MET A 90 -3.09 1.96 -11.45
C MET A 90 -4.36 2.56 -12.05
N GLN A 91 -5.36 2.86 -11.21
CA GLN A 91 -6.66 3.38 -11.65
C GLN A 91 -6.52 4.72 -12.39
N CYS A 92 -5.61 5.59 -11.98
CA CYS A 92 -5.30 6.86 -12.64
C CYS A 92 -4.85 6.70 -14.10
N LEU A 93 -4.30 5.55 -14.51
CA LEU A 93 -3.92 5.30 -15.91
C LEU A 93 -5.13 5.16 -16.84
N PHE A 94 -6.30 4.81 -16.31
CA PHE A 94 -7.54 4.62 -17.05
C PHE A 94 -8.18 5.96 -17.42
N GLN A 95 -9.23 5.92 -18.23
CA GLN A 95 -9.93 7.11 -18.71
C GLN A 95 -10.72 7.81 -17.59
N GLY A 96 -11.20 7.06 -16.60
CA GLY A 96 -11.98 7.58 -15.48
C GLY A 96 -12.43 6.45 -14.55
N SER A 97 -13.23 6.80 -13.54
CA SER A 97 -13.75 5.85 -12.55
C SER A 97 -15.21 6.17 -12.20
N ASP A 98 -16.03 5.13 -12.05
CA ASP A 98 -17.39 5.23 -11.49
C ASP A 98 -17.41 5.82 -10.07
N GLU A 99 -16.27 5.86 -9.37
CA GLU A 99 -16.15 6.52 -8.07
C GLU A 99 -16.33 8.03 -8.15
N SER A 100 -15.94 8.63 -9.27
CA SER A 100 -16.03 10.07 -9.51
C SER A 100 -16.26 10.30 -11.01
N PRO A 101 -17.49 10.05 -11.52
CA PRO A 101 -17.79 10.00 -12.96
C PRO A 101 -17.45 11.27 -13.73
N GLU A 102 -17.44 12.42 -13.05
CA GLU A 102 -17.10 13.74 -13.59
C GLU A 102 -15.59 14.01 -13.69
N ILE A 103 -14.75 13.15 -13.10
CA ILE A 103 -13.30 13.33 -13.05
C ILE A 103 -12.62 12.39 -14.06
N GLU A 104 -11.90 12.99 -14.99
CA GLU A 104 -11.07 12.25 -15.95
C GLU A 104 -9.76 11.76 -15.31
N GLY A 105 -9.37 10.55 -15.68
CA GLY A 105 -8.04 9.98 -15.44
C GLY A 105 -6.99 10.47 -16.45
N LEU A 106 -5.81 9.86 -16.45
CA LEU A 106 -4.75 10.18 -17.41
C LEU A 106 -5.10 9.73 -18.84
N GLY A 107 -6.04 8.78 -18.99
CA GLY A 107 -6.54 8.32 -20.29
C GLY A 107 -5.50 7.59 -21.12
N VAL A 108 -4.50 6.98 -20.49
CA VAL A 108 -3.47 6.15 -21.14
C VAL A 108 -4.06 4.80 -21.56
N ILE A 109 -4.97 4.27 -20.74
CA ILE A 109 -5.74 3.05 -21.01
C ILE A 109 -7.18 3.46 -21.33
N PRO A 110 -7.69 3.21 -22.55
CA PRO A 110 -9.00 3.69 -23.01
C PRO A 110 -10.14 2.78 -22.48
N SER A 111 -10.27 2.73 -21.17
CA SER A 111 -11.27 1.95 -20.43
C SER A 111 -11.60 2.66 -19.13
N MET A 112 -12.76 2.36 -18.53
CA MET A 112 -13.17 2.89 -17.25
C MET A 112 -12.85 1.92 -16.10
N ILE A 113 -12.65 2.48 -14.92
CA ILE A 113 -12.71 1.75 -13.65
C ILE A 113 -14.18 1.70 -13.21
N THR A 114 -14.67 0.51 -12.88
CA THR A 114 -16.07 0.28 -12.52
C THR A 114 -16.22 -0.16 -11.08
N LYS A 115 -17.36 0.12 -10.44
CA LYS A 115 -17.66 -0.39 -9.11
C LYS A 115 -17.86 -1.91 -9.13
N PHE A 116 -17.51 -2.61 -8.05
CA PHE A 116 -17.99 -3.99 -7.88
C PHE A 116 -19.52 -4.02 -7.83
N ASP A 117 -20.11 -4.69 -8.82
CA ASP A 117 -21.52 -5.09 -8.86
C ASP A 117 -21.57 -6.62 -8.92
N ILE A 118 -21.57 -7.24 -7.73
CA ILE A 118 -21.41 -8.68 -7.54
C ILE A 118 -22.44 -9.21 -6.55
N ASP A 119 -22.50 -10.54 -6.41
CA ASP A 119 -23.36 -11.23 -5.45
C ASP A 119 -23.29 -10.57 -4.04
N PRO A 120 -24.42 -10.14 -3.45
CA PRO A 120 -24.46 -9.50 -2.14
C PRO A 120 -23.91 -10.35 -0.97
N SER A 121 -23.72 -11.66 -1.18
CA SER A 121 -23.03 -12.54 -0.22
C SER A 121 -21.54 -12.24 -0.09
N LEU A 122 -20.94 -11.57 -1.07
CA LEU A 122 -19.56 -11.08 -1.02
C LEU A 122 -19.53 -9.64 -0.48
N SER A 123 -18.57 -9.37 0.40
CA SER A 123 -18.40 -8.04 0.99
C SER A 123 -17.67 -7.10 0.01
N VAL A 124 -18.16 -5.86 -0.13
CA VAL A 124 -17.43 -4.79 -0.82
C VAL A 124 -17.05 -3.74 0.23
N PRO A 125 -15.76 -3.36 0.36
CA PRO A 125 -14.63 -3.61 -0.55
C PRO A 125 -14.12 -5.06 -0.58
N HIS A 126 -13.55 -5.46 -1.72
CA HIS A 126 -12.67 -6.64 -1.81
C HIS A 126 -11.43 -6.36 -0.96
N MET A 127 -11.37 -7.01 0.21
CA MET A 127 -10.31 -6.80 1.19
C MET A 127 -9.72 -8.14 1.66
N GLY A 128 -8.45 -8.36 1.36
CA GLY A 128 -7.72 -9.55 1.78
C GLY A 128 -6.71 -10.04 0.75
N TRP A 129 -6.26 -11.29 0.94
CA TRP A 129 -5.18 -11.90 0.16
C TRP A 129 -5.75 -12.77 -0.95
N ASN A 130 -5.54 -12.39 -2.20
CA ASN A 130 -6.04 -13.13 -3.36
C ASN A 130 -4.89 -13.41 -4.34
N SER A 131 -5.06 -14.43 -5.18
CA SER A 131 -4.08 -14.79 -6.21
C SER A 131 -4.36 -14.08 -7.51
N ASN A 132 -3.48 -14.27 -8.47
CA ASN A 132 -3.50 -13.66 -9.78
C ASN A 132 -3.19 -14.71 -10.85
N ARG A 133 -3.97 -14.69 -11.93
CA ARG A 133 -3.80 -15.55 -13.10
C ARG A 133 -3.07 -14.75 -14.17
N LEU A 134 -1.94 -15.28 -14.61
CA LEU A 134 -1.15 -14.66 -15.68
C LEU A 134 -1.95 -14.70 -16.99
N CYS A 135 -2.11 -13.52 -17.60
CA CYS A 135 -2.62 -13.39 -18.97
C CYS A 135 -1.45 -13.33 -19.96
N ARG A 136 -0.41 -12.56 -19.61
CA ARG A 136 0.84 -12.46 -20.37
C ARG A 136 2.04 -12.57 -19.43
N THR A 137 3.09 -13.25 -19.89
CA THR A 137 4.35 -13.29 -19.13
C THR A 137 5.25 -12.13 -19.55
N SER A 138 5.89 -11.48 -18.59
CA SER A 138 6.89 -10.42 -18.77
C SER A 138 8.09 -10.70 -17.87
N THR A 139 9.21 -9.99 -18.03
CA THR A 139 10.37 -10.12 -17.10
C THR A 139 10.03 -9.82 -15.64
N ILE A 140 8.94 -9.09 -15.39
CA ILE A 140 8.53 -8.66 -14.05
C ILE A 140 7.40 -9.55 -13.49
N SER A 141 6.81 -10.42 -14.32
CA SER A 141 5.76 -11.33 -13.89
C SER A 141 6.27 -12.27 -12.79
N PRO A 142 5.44 -12.59 -11.77
CA PRO A 142 5.81 -13.57 -10.75
C PRO A 142 6.18 -14.91 -11.41
N GLU A 143 7.16 -15.61 -10.83
CA GLU A 143 7.64 -16.90 -11.35
C GLU A 143 6.63 -18.02 -11.13
N THR A 144 5.71 -17.83 -10.18
CA THR A 144 4.69 -18.81 -9.79
C THR A 144 3.31 -18.16 -9.73
N THR A 145 2.26 -18.98 -9.89
CA THR A 145 0.86 -18.53 -9.77
C THR A 145 0.28 -18.70 -8.37
N ASP A 146 1.07 -19.20 -7.42
CA ASP A 146 0.61 -19.53 -6.05
C ASP A 146 0.79 -18.38 -5.06
N GLU A 147 1.44 -17.31 -5.49
CA GLU A 147 1.58 -16.10 -4.70
C GLU A 147 0.20 -15.46 -4.45
N LYS A 148 0.12 -14.79 -3.30
CA LYS A 148 -1.05 -13.99 -2.92
C LYS A 148 -0.62 -12.57 -2.67
N TYR A 149 -1.47 -11.66 -3.10
CA TYR A 149 -1.27 -10.23 -2.92
C TYR A 149 -2.44 -9.64 -2.14
N TYR A 150 -2.16 -8.58 -1.38
CA TYR A 150 -3.16 -7.91 -0.58
C TYR A 150 -3.93 -6.88 -1.41
N PHE A 151 -5.24 -7.08 -1.50
CA PHE A 151 -6.20 -6.19 -2.15
C PHE A 151 -7.03 -5.46 -1.09
N VAL A 152 -7.35 -4.18 -1.36
CA VAL A 152 -8.30 -3.38 -0.58
C VAL A 152 -8.94 -2.32 -1.48
N HIS A 153 -10.04 -2.67 -2.15
CA HIS A 153 -10.68 -1.79 -3.14
C HIS A 153 -12.16 -2.11 -3.38
N SER A 154 -12.94 -1.07 -3.71
CA SER A 154 -14.37 -1.19 -4.10
C SER A 154 -14.60 -1.04 -5.61
N TYR A 155 -13.55 -0.64 -6.34
CA TYR A 155 -13.58 -0.30 -7.75
C TYR A 155 -12.48 -1.06 -8.49
N MET A 156 -12.74 -1.50 -9.71
CA MET A 156 -11.89 -2.43 -10.45
C MET A 156 -11.97 -2.21 -11.97
N ALA A 157 -10.97 -2.65 -12.71
CA ALA A 157 -10.97 -2.60 -14.17
C ALA A 157 -11.47 -3.93 -14.74
N LEU A 158 -12.46 -3.88 -15.64
CA LEU A 158 -12.96 -5.05 -16.35
C LEU A 158 -12.17 -5.30 -17.66
N PRO A 159 -11.95 -6.57 -18.05
CA PRO A 159 -11.39 -6.88 -19.36
C PRO A 159 -12.29 -6.35 -20.49
N SER A 160 -11.70 -5.72 -21.49
CA SER A 160 -12.39 -5.30 -22.71
C SER A 160 -11.42 -5.34 -23.91
N PRO A 161 -11.92 -5.37 -25.15
CA PRO A 161 -11.05 -5.26 -26.33
C PRO A 161 -10.18 -3.99 -26.32
N ALA A 162 -10.65 -2.91 -25.70
CA ALA A 162 -9.94 -1.63 -25.65
C ALA A 162 -8.72 -1.63 -24.71
N ASN A 163 -8.70 -2.49 -23.69
CA ASN A 163 -7.60 -2.59 -22.73
C ASN A 163 -6.80 -3.90 -22.87
N GLU A 164 -7.14 -4.73 -23.86
CA GLU A 164 -6.60 -6.08 -24.00
C GLU A 164 -5.07 -6.08 -24.01
N GLU A 165 -4.41 -5.17 -24.73
CA GLU A 165 -2.95 -5.09 -24.84
C GLU A 165 -2.23 -4.73 -23.53
N TRP A 166 -2.94 -4.13 -22.58
CA TRP A 166 -2.40 -3.72 -21.28
C TRP A 166 -2.47 -4.82 -20.25
N VAL A 167 -3.35 -5.80 -20.41
CA VAL A 167 -3.61 -6.78 -19.34
C VAL A 167 -2.40 -7.68 -19.08
N SER A 168 -1.96 -7.71 -17.83
CA SER A 168 -0.89 -8.58 -17.32
C SER A 168 -1.46 -9.73 -16.50
N THR A 169 -2.33 -9.44 -15.52
CA THR A 169 -2.97 -10.46 -14.68
C THR A 169 -4.46 -10.23 -14.45
N PHE A 170 -5.17 -11.33 -14.22
CA PHE A 170 -6.55 -11.36 -13.76
C PHE A 170 -6.66 -11.85 -12.32
N THR A 171 -7.72 -11.45 -11.63
CA THR A 171 -8.13 -11.99 -10.33
C THR A 171 -9.65 -12.14 -10.33
N ASP A 172 -10.14 -13.14 -9.63
CA ASP A 172 -11.55 -13.45 -9.49
C ASP A 172 -12.05 -13.10 -8.07
N TYR A 173 -13.13 -12.32 -8.00
CA TYR A 173 -13.85 -11.95 -6.79
C TYR A 173 -15.31 -11.61 -7.11
N GLY A 174 -16.19 -12.61 -7.16
CA GLY A 174 -17.57 -12.48 -7.67
C GLY A 174 -17.66 -12.23 -9.19
N THR A 175 -16.64 -11.60 -9.75
CA THR A 175 -16.40 -11.38 -11.19
C THR A 175 -14.90 -11.44 -11.47
N THR A 176 -14.50 -11.61 -12.73
CA THR A 176 -13.10 -11.53 -13.15
C THR A 176 -12.74 -10.08 -13.44
N PHE A 177 -11.67 -9.59 -12.82
CA PHE A 177 -11.16 -8.23 -13.04
C PHE A 177 -9.65 -8.23 -13.33
N ILE A 178 -9.16 -7.13 -13.91
CA ILE A 178 -7.75 -6.92 -14.19
C ILE A 178 -7.05 -6.53 -12.89
N SER A 179 -6.15 -7.39 -12.40
CA SER A 179 -5.39 -7.16 -11.16
C SER A 179 -4.02 -6.52 -11.39
N SER A 180 -3.50 -6.58 -12.63
CA SER A 180 -2.35 -5.78 -13.05
C SER A 180 -2.35 -5.51 -14.55
N VAL A 181 -1.73 -4.39 -14.92
CA VAL A 181 -1.49 -3.97 -16.30
C VAL A 181 0.00 -3.78 -16.54
N ALA A 182 0.46 -4.06 -17.75
CA ALA A 182 1.83 -3.80 -18.19
C ALA A 182 1.89 -3.58 -19.71
N LYS A 183 2.60 -2.53 -20.14
CA LYS A 183 2.93 -2.25 -21.54
C LYS A 183 4.24 -1.46 -21.59
N GLY A 184 5.22 -1.93 -22.36
CA GLY A 184 6.55 -1.31 -22.39
C GLY A 184 7.22 -1.31 -21.01
N LYS A 185 7.62 -0.12 -20.53
CA LYS A 185 8.22 0.10 -19.20
C LYS A 185 7.20 0.54 -18.15
N VAL A 186 5.93 0.63 -18.52
CA VAL A 186 4.81 0.99 -17.65
C VAL A 186 4.20 -0.29 -17.10
N MET A 187 4.13 -0.40 -15.78
CA MET A 187 3.36 -1.43 -15.10
C MET A 187 2.51 -0.81 -14.00
N ALA A 188 1.42 -1.48 -13.64
CA ALA A 188 0.64 -1.10 -12.48
C ALA A 188 -0.14 -2.28 -11.89
N THR A 189 -0.37 -2.25 -10.58
CA THR A 189 -1.07 -3.31 -9.84
C THR A 189 -2.24 -2.74 -9.06
N GLN A 190 -3.35 -3.47 -9.02
CA GLN A 190 -4.52 -3.11 -8.19
C GLN A 190 -4.26 -3.44 -6.71
N TYR A 191 -3.48 -4.49 -6.46
CA TYR A 191 -3.03 -4.87 -5.12
C TYR A 191 -1.84 -4.03 -4.66
N HIS A 192 -1.57 -4.08 -3.35
CA HIS A 192 -0.50 -3.34 -2.67
C HIS A 192 0.73 -4.22 -2.44
N PRO A 193 1.75 -4.20 -3.32
CA PRO A 193 2.94 -5.01 -3.14
C PRO A 193 3.70 -4.67 -1.85
N GLU A 194 3.71 -3.42 -1.42
CA GLU A 194 4.30 -2.98 -0.15
C GLU A 194 3.57 -3.53 1.10
N LYS A 195 2.38 -4.08 0.92
CA LYS A 195 1.57 -4.76 1.94
C LYS A 195 1.36 -6.25 1.67
N SER A 196 2.06 -6.81 0.67
CA SER A 196 1.92 -8.21 0.24
C SER A 196 3.08 -9.11 0.70
N GLY A 197 3.76 -8.73 1.78
CA GLY A 197 4.83 -9.52 2.38
C GLY A 197 5.98 -9.81 1.40
N PRO A 198 6.63 -10.98 1.50
CA PRO A 198 7.74 -11.35 0.63
C PRO A 198 7.40 -11.33 -0.87
N ALA A 199 6.19 -11.78 -1.26
CA ALA A 199 5.78 -11.80 -2.66
C ALA A 199 5.70 -10.38 -3.25
N GLY A 200 5.13 -9.44 -2.50
CA GLY A 200 5.06 -8.05 -2.93
C GLY A 200 6.42 -7.34 -2.96
N LEU A 201 7.29 -7.59 -1.97
CA LEU A 201 8.66 -7.10 -1.99
C LEU A 201 9.44 -7.61 -3.20
N ASP A 202 9.25 -8.88 -3.54
CA ASP A 202 9.90 -9.48 -4.69
C ASP A 202 9.41 -8.86 -6.02
N LEU A 203 8.12 -8.56 -6.15
CA LEU A 203 7.58 -7.85 -7.30
C LEU A 203 8.20 -6.45 -7.46
N ILE A 204 8.30 -5.68 -6.36
CA ILE A 204 8.95 -4.36 -6.37
C ILE A 204 10.42 -4.51 -6.78
N ARG A 205 11.13 -5.49 -6.22
CA ARG A 205 12.53 -5.78 -6.54
C ARG A 205 12.71 -6.05 -8.03
N ARG A 206 11.89 -6.93 -8.63
CA ARG A 206 11.95 -7.26 -10.06
C ARG A 206 11.74 -6.04 -10.96
N PHE A 207 10.77 -5.18 -10.63
CA PHE A 207 10.56 -3.93 -11.35
C PHE A 207 11.81 -3.03 -11.33
N LEU A 208 12.38 -2.84 -10.14
CA LEU A 208 13.55 -1.97 -9.95
C LEU A 208 14.82 -2.55 -10.60
N ASP A 209 15.04 -3.86 -10.48
CA ASP A 209 16.19 -4.57 -11.08
C ASP A 209 16.11 -4.55 -12.63
N THR A 210 14.90 -4.74 -13.18
CA THR A 210 14.67 -4.69 -14.64
C THR A 210 14.96 -3.30 -15.20
N ASN A 211 14.58 -2.26 -14.48
CA ASN A 211 14.89 -0.89 -14.86
C ASN A 211 16.42 -0.64 -14.89
N ASN A 212 17.12 -1.09 -13.85
CA ASN A 212 18.57 -0.90 -13.74
C ASN A 212 19.37 -1.64 -14.80
N THR A 213 18.86 -2.78 -15.29
CA THR A 213 19.52 -3.62 -16.29
C THR A 213 19.08 -3.29 -17.72
N GLY A 214 18.03 -2.49 -17.90
CA GLY A 214 17.44 -2.19 -19.21
C GLY A 214 16.77 -3.41 -19.87
N GLN A 215 16.56 -4.49 -19.13
CA GLN A 215 16.02 -5.77 -19.64
C GLN A 215 14.48 -5.77 -19.63
N TYR A 216 13.88 -4.82 -20.33
CA TYR A 216 12.45 -4.86 -20.61
C TYR A 216 12.18 -5.88 -21.72
N VAL A 217 11.99 -7.13 -21.34
CA VAL A 217 11.64 -8.18 -22.30
C VAL A 217 10.15 -8.04 -22.61
N THR A 218 9.86 -7.78 -23.88
CA THR A 218 8.52 -7.77 -24.46
C THR A 218 7.76 -9.03 -24.02
N PRO A 219 6.45 -8.94 -23.71
CA PRO A 219 5.72 -10.09 -23.20
C PRO A 219 5.94 -11.34 -24.05
N VAL A 220 6.58 -12.34 -23.45
CA VAL A 220 6.86 -13.61 -24.12
C VAL A 220 5.56 -14.39 -24.11
N LYS A 221 5.15 -14.84 -25.29
CA LYS A 221 4.07 -15.79 -25.63
C LYS A 221 2.97 -15.95 -24.56
N THR A 222 1.74 -15.60 -24.94
CA THR A 222 0.49 -15.99 -24.27
C THR A 222 0.61 -17.40 -23.72
N GLN A 223 0.84 -17.55 -22.41
CA GLN A 223 0.66 -18.85 -21.79
C GLN A 223 -0.84 -19.13 -21.84
N THR A 224 -1.20 -20.39 -22.09
CA THR A 224 -2.56 -20.90 -21.86
C THR A 224 -3.00 -20.39 -20.50
N MET A 225 -4.00 -19.50 -20.47
CA MET A 225 -4.50 -18.91 -19.25
C MET A 225 -4.71 -20.02 -18.23
N ASN A 226 -4.14 -19.88 -17.04
CA ASN A 226 -4.52 -20.77 -15.95
C ASN A 226 -6.03 -20.54 -15.73
N THR A 227 -6.84 -21.57 -16.03
CA THR A 227 -8.30 -21.45 -16.07
C THR A 227 -8.93 -21.63 -14.69
N THR A 228 -8.16 -22.14 -13.73
CA THR A 228 -8.60 -22.28 -12.34
C THR A 228 -8.85 -20.90 -11.75
N PRO A 229 -10.09 -20.56 -11.33
CA PRO A 229 -10.40 -19.28 -10.71
C PRO A 229 -9.57 -19.04 -9.46
N THR A 230 -9.21 -17.79 -9.19
CA THR A 230 -8.53 -17.42 -7.94
C THR A 230 -9.50 -17.46 -6.76
N VAL A 231 -8.95 -17.61 -5.56
CA VAL A 231 -9.75 -17.70 -4.33
C VAL A 231 -9.16 -16.78 -3.27
N LEU A 232 -10.02 -15.97 -2.66
CA LEU A 232 -9.67 -15.14 -1.51
C LEU A 232 -9.29 -16.05 -0.33
N ALA A 233 -8.09 -15.85 0.23
CA ALA A 233 -7.60 -16.63 1.35
C ALA A 233 -8.35 -16.31 2.65
N LYS A 234 -8.33 -17.26 3.58
CA LYS A 234 -8.76 -17.02 4.97
C LYS A 234 -7.74 -16.12 5.65
N ARG A 235 -8.14 -14.88 5.94
CA ARG A 235 -7.27 -13.87 6.57
C ARG A 235 -7.11 -14.12 8.07
N ILE A 236 -5.87 -14.24 8.53
CA ILE A 236 -5.49 -14.42 9.94
C ILE A 236 -4.91 -13.12 10.49
N ILE A 237 -5.64 -12.47 11.40
CA ILE A 237 -5.25 -11.19 11.99
C ILE A 237 -4.63 -11.43 13.37
N ALA A 238 -3.39 -10.97 13.56
CA ALA A 238 -2.74 -10.96 14.86
C ALA A 238 -2.99 -9.63 15.58
N CYS A 239 -3.44 -9.69 16.83
CA CYS A 239 -3.81 -8.50 17.59
C CYS A 239 -2.92 -8.36 18.84
N LEU A 240 -2.52 -7.13 19.15
CA LEU A 240 -1.81 -6.82 20.39
C LEU A 240 -2.33 -5.55 21.07
N ASP A 241 -2.44 -5.63 22.39
CA ASP A 241 -2.74 -4.50 23.26
C ASP A 241 -1.47 -3.67 23.52
N VAL A 242 -1.54 -2.36 23.27
CA VAL A 242 -0.46 -1.42 23.54
C VAL A 242 -0.85 -0.56 24.75
N ARG A 243 -0.08 -0.68 25.84
CA ARG A 243 -0.26 0.06 27.10
C ARG A 243 0.97 0.90 27.42
N ALA A 244 0.79 1.92 28.26
CA ALA A 244 1.90 2.58 28.95
C ALA A 244 2.14 1.89 30.30
N ASN A 245 3.40 1.62 30.64
CA ASN A 245 3.78 1.18 31.99
C ASN A 245 3.95 2.38 32.94
N ASP A 246 4.31 2.11 34.20
CA ASP A 246 4.49 3.15 35.22
C ASP A 246 5.63 4.14 34.91
N ASN A 247 6.57 3.76 34.04
CA ASN A 247 7.67 4.61 33.56
C ASN A 247 7.29 5.41 32.29
N GLY A 248 6.07 5.24 31.77
CA GLY A 248 5.61 5.86 30.52
C GLY A 248 6.04 5.12 29.24
N ASP A 249 6.72 3.97 29.35
CA ASP A 249 7.12 3.17 28.19
C ASP A 249 5.95 2.39 27.60
N LEU A 250 5.95 2.23 26.28
CA LEU A 250 4.99 1.36 25.59
C LEU A 250 5.33 -0.12 25.75
N VAL A 251 4.39 -0.88 26.29
CA VAL A 251 4.52 -2.33 26.55
C VAL A 251 3.32 -3.09 26.01
N VAL A 252 3.53 -4.39 25.74
CA VAL A 252 2.44 -5.33 25.43
C VAL A 252 2.07 -6.11 26.68
N THR A 253 0.77 -6.30 26.92
CA THR A 253 0.25 -7.08 28.04
C THR A 253 -0.62 -8.24 27.56
N LYS A 254 -0.65 -9.35 28.30
CA LYS A 254 -1.56 -10.48 28.00
C LYS A 254 -2.97 -10.15 28.53
N GLY A 255 -3.96 -10.10 27.64
CA GLY A 255 -5.38 -10.14 27.99
C GLY A 255 -5.82 -11.58 28.27
N ASP A 256 -6.08 -11.90 29.53
CA ASP A 256 -6.94 -13.05 29.89
C ASP A 256 -7.59 -12.88 31.28
N GLN A 257 -7.05 -12.04 32.17
CA GLN A 257 -7.76 -11.59 33.37
C GLN A 257 -7.49 -10.11 33.63
N TYR A 258 -8.47 -9.43 34.24
CA TYR A 258 -8.36 -8.04 34.73
C TYR A 258 -7.20 -7.83 35.73
N ASP A 259 -6.53 -8.91 36.14
CA ASP A 259 -5.36 -8.92 36.99
C ASP A 259 -4.07 -9.06 36.13
N VAL A 260 -3.60 -7.93 35.62
CA VAL A 260 -2.38 -7.79 34.79
C VAL A 260 -1.09 -7.69 35.63
N ARG A 261 -1.21 -7.82 36.95
CA ARG A 261 -0.11 -7.66 37.91
C ARG A 261 0.54 -9.00 38.22
N GLU A 262 1.88 -9.01 38.35
CA GLU A 262 2.59 -10.20 38.80
C GLU A 262 2.17 -10.60 40.22
N LYS A 263 1.98 -11.91 40.45
CA LYS A 263 1.66 -12.45 41.79
C LYS A 263 2.86 -12.44 42.76
N THR A 264 4.01 -11.94 42.30
CA THR A 264 5.29 -11.90 43.00
C THR A 264 5.55 -10.51 43.58
N GLY A 265 4.74 -10.09 44.55
CA GLY A 265 5.08 -9.04 45.54
C GLY A 265 5.21 -7.59 45.06
N GLU A 266 5.51 -7.35 43.79
CA GLU A 266 5.60 -6.04 43.16
C GLU A 266 4.43 -5.92 42.17
N ASN A 267 3.63 -4.85 42.27
CA ASN A 267 2.46 -4.55 41.43
C ASN A 267 2.81 -4.30 39.93
N ALA A 268 3.86 -4.92 39.40
CA ALA A 268 4.38 -4.70 38.06
C ALA A 268 3.48 -5.33 36.99
N VAL A 269 3.23 -4.58 35.92
CA VAL A 269 2.48 -5.01 34.73
C VAL A 269 3.26 -6.11 34.00
N ARG A 270 2.60 -7.24 33.70
CA ARG A 270 3.22 -8.36 32.97
C ARG A 270 3.59 -7.97 31.52
N ASN A 271 4.86 -7.66 31.31
CA ASN A 271 5.42 -7.15 30.06
C ASN A 271 5.77 -8.31 29.11
N LEU A 272 5.07 -8.42 27.97
CA LEU A 272 5.36 -9.40 26.90
C LEU A 272 6.46 -8.95 25.93
N GLY A 273 7.07 -7.79 26.17
CA GLY A 273 8.12 -7.19 25.36
C GLY A 273 7.66 -5.89 24.70
N LYS A 274 8.56 -5.35 23.86
CA LYS A 274 8.30 -4.13 23.09
C LYS A 274 7.28 -4.42 21.97
N PRO A 275 6.22 -3.61 21.79
CA PRO A 275 5.18 -3.83 20.79
C PRO A 275 5.69 -4.09 19.37
N VAL A 276 6.70 -3.35 18.93
CA VAL A 276 7.30 -3.51 17.60
C VAL A 276 7.95 -4.88 17.42
N THR A 277 8.65 -5.39 18.44
CA THR A 277 9.31 -6.70 18.38
C THR A 277 8.29 -7.83 18.29
N LEU A 278 7.20 -7.75 19.08
CA LEU A 278 6.15 -8.75 19.04
C LEU A 278 5.39 -8.70 17.71
N ALA A 279 5.07 -7.51 17.21
CA ALA A 279 4.45 -7.36 15.89
C ALA A 279 5.34 -7.94 14.78
N GLN A 280 6.64 -7.67 14.80
CA GLN A 280 7.59 -8.25 13.85
C GLN A 280 7.60 -9.79 13.91
N ARG A 281 7.50 -10.35 15.12
CA ARG A 281 7.39 -11.79 15.32
C ARG A 281 6.10 -12.33 14.67
N TYR A 282 4.94 -11.71 14.92
CA TYR A 282 3.68 -12.12 14.29
C TYR A 282 3.74 -12.08 12.77
N TYR A 283 4.34 -11.05 12.19
CA TYR A 283 4.58 -10.97 10.75
C TYR A 283 5.44 -12.14 10.25
N THR A 284 6.54 -12.45 10.94
CA THR A 284 7.46 -13.54 10.56
C THR A 284 6.81 -14.92 10.71
N GLU A 285 5.90 -15.07 11.68
CA GLU A 285 5.12 -16.29 11.91
C GLU A 285 3.91 -16.43 10.97
N GLY A 286 3.70 -15.49 10.04
CA GLY A 286 2.70 -15.59 8.96
C GLY A 286 1.38 -14.88 9.22
N ALA A 287 1.34 -13.87 10.10
CA ALA A 287 0.15 -13.02 10.23
C ALA A 287 -0.12 -12.23 8.94
N ASP A 288 -1.37 -12.30 8.48
CA ASP A 288 -1.82 -11.61 7.26
C ASP A 288 -2.06 -10.11 7.49
N GLU A 289 -2.24 -9.70 8.74
CA GLU A 289 -2.46 -8.34 9.21
C GLU A 289 -2.13 -8.24 10.69
N ILE A 290 -1.67 -7.06 11.12
CA ILE A 290 -1.37 -6.78 12.52
C ILE A 290 -2.23 -5.62 13.02
N THR A 291 -2.98 -5.88 14.08
CA THR A 291 -3.81 -4.88 14.77
C THR A 291 -3.18 -4.46 16.08
N PHE A 292 -2.94 -3.16 16.22
CA PHE A 292 -2.54 -2.55 17.48
C PHE A 292 -3.76 -1.91 18.16
N LEU A 293 -4.14 -2.42 19.33
CA LEU A 293 -5.15 -1.80 20.17
C LEU A 293 -4.46 -0.80 21.10
N ASN A 294 -4.52 0.47 20.72
CA ASN A 294 -4.04 1.58 21.50
C ASN A 294 -5.00 1.87 22.66
N ILE A 295 -4.66 1.30 23.81
CA ILE A 295 -5.36 1.53 25.09
C ILE A 295 -4.51 2.38 26.04
N THR A 296 -3.61 3.20 25.47
CA THR A 296 -2.84 4.17 26.23
C THR A 296 -3.70 5.38 26.59
N SER A 297 -3.45 5.94 27.79
CA SER A 297 -4.11 7.16 28.26
C SER A 297 -3.09 8.29 28.35
N PHE A 298 -2.76 8.90 27.21
CA PHE A 298 -1.94 10.11 27.17
C PHE A 298 -2.84 11.34 27.02
N ARG A 299 -3.39 11.83 28.13
CA ARG A 299 -4.28 13.02 28.12
C ARG A 299 -3.54 14.34 27.97
N GLU A 300 -2.24 14.35 28.24
CA GLU A 300 -1.42 15.57 28.32
C GLU A 300 -0.40 15.69 27.18
N LEU A 301 -0.44 14.82 26.17
CA LEU A 301 0.44 14.90 25.00
C LEU A 301 -0.30 15.47 23.80
N PRO A 302 0.33 16.38 23.03
CA PRO A 302 -0.18 16.78 21.74
C PRO A 302 -0.40 15.58 20.81
N ALA A 303 -1.41 15.64 19.93
CA ALA A 303 -1.78 14.55 19.04
C ALA A 303 -0.62 14.06 18.15
N LYS A 304 0.27 14.98 17.76
CA LYS A 304 1.46 14.69 16.92
C LYS A 304 2.56 13.94 17.66
N ASP A 305 2.57 14.04 18.99
CA ASP A 305 3.60 13.48 19.86
C ASP A 305 3.16 12.18 20.52
N LEU A 306 2.00 11.64 20.11
CA LEU A 306 1.51 10.36 20.61
C LEU A 306 2.55 9.27 20.35
N PRO A 307 3.03 8.57 21.41
CA PRO A 307 4.03 7.51 21.30
C PRO A 307 3.63 6.40 20.31
N MET A 308 2.31 6.20 20.14
CA MET A 308 1.75 5.24 19.18
C MET A 308 2.13 5.56 17.73
N LEU A 309 2.25 6.84 17.35
CA LEU A 309 2.67 7.23 16.01
C LEU A 309 4.12 6.82 15.74
N SER A 310 5.00 7.01 16.73
CA SER A 310 6.40 6.58 16.65
C SER A 310 6.53 5.06 16.59
N LEU A 311 5.71 4.34 17.36
CA LEU A 311 5.63 2.87 17.30
C LEU A 311 5.27 2.38 15.89
N LEU A 312 4.25 2.97 15.25
CA LEU A 312 3.85 2.61 13.89
C LEU A 312 4.96 2.92 12.87
N LYS A 313 5.61 4.08 13.00
CA LYS A 313 6.75 4.46 12.15
C LYS A 313 7.91 3.45 12.25
N GLU A 314 8.15 2.87 13.41
CA GLU A 314 9.17 1.82 13.58
C GLU A 314 8.70 0.45 13.08
N ALA A 315 7.43 0.09 13.33
CA ALA A 315 6.85 -1.17 12.86
C ALA A 315 6.89 -1.28 11.33
N THR A 316 6.54 -0.20 10.63
CA THR A 316 6.47 -0.15 9.16
C THR A 316 7.81 -0.30 8.45
N LYS A 317 8.94 -0.16 9.18
CA LYS A 317 10.27 -0.42 8.61
C LYS A 317 10.57 -1.89 8.42
N LYS A 318 9.82 -2.76 9.12
CA LYS A 318 10.12 -4.20 9.22
C LYS A 318 8.95 -5.10 8.85
N ILE A 319 7.74 -4.54 8.77
CA ILE A 319 6.49 -5.27 8.59
C ILE A 319 5.82 -4.78 7.31
N PHE A 320 5.66 -5.71 6.37
CA PHE A 320 5.15 -5.45 5.01
C PHE A 320 3.79 -6.12 4.78
N VAL A 321 2.96 -6.10 5.82
CA VAL A 321 1.54 -6.50 5.79
C VAL A 321 0.70 -5.32 6.29
N PRO A 322 -0.63 -5.33 6.08
CA PRO A 322 -1.51 -4.28 6.60
C PRO A 322 -1.35 -4.10 8.11
N LEU A 323 -1.36 -2.84 8.55
CA LEU A 323 -1.31 -2.47 9.95
C LEU A 323 -2.59 -1.72 10.31
N THR A 324 -3.31 -2.22 11.29
CA THR A 324 -4.54 -1.60 11.78
C THR A 324 -4.29 -1.01 13.16
N VAL A 325 -4.83 0.17 13.43
CA VAL A 325 -4.81 0.78 14.75
C VAL A 325 -6.23 1.02 15.24
N GLY A 326 -6.52 0.60 16.47
CA GLY A 326 -7.77 0.89 17.16
C GLY A 326 -7.50 1.68 18.43
N GLY A 327 -8.31 2.68 18.73
CA GLY A 327 -8.21 3.49 19.95
C GLY A 327 -7.53 4.85 19.73
N GLY A 328 -8.19 5.91 20.22
CA GLY A 328 -7.71 7.30 20.10
C GLY A 328 -8.02 7.98 18.76
N ILE A 329 -8.65 7.30 17.79
CA ILE A 329 -9.04 7.88 16.49
C ILE A 329 -10.38 8.62 16.64
N ARG A 330 -10.33 9.84 17.16
CA ARG A 330 -11.47 10.73 17.38
C ARG A 330 -10.99 12.18 17.35
N GLU A 331 -11.92 13.12 17.35
CA GLU A 331 -11.57 14.52 17.60
C GLU A 331 -10.92 14.70 18.96
N THR A 332 -9.95 15.61 19.02
CA THR A 332 -9.17 15.90 20.22
C THR A 332 -8.74 17.36 20.23
N THR A 333 -8.36 17.86 21.42
CA THR A 333 -7.78 19.19 21.59
C THR A 333 -6.48 19.02 22.35
N ASP A 334 -5.41 19.55 21.79
CA ASP A 334 -4.09 19.52 22.41
C ASP A 334 -4.06 20.37 23.69
N PRO A 335 -3.09 20.16 24.60
CA PRO A 335 -2.97 20.96 25.83
C PRO A 335 -2.82 22.47 25.59
N ASP A 336 -2.33 22.88 24.42
CA ASP A 336 -2.20 24.28 24.01
C ASP A 336 -3.50 24.89 23.45
N GLY A 337 -4.58 24.10 23.37
CA GLY A 337 -5.88 24.51 22.83
C GLY A 337 -6.06 24.24 21.34
N THR A 338 -5.07 23.67 20.63
CA THR A 338 -5.19 23.33 19.21
C THR A 338 -6.21 22.21 18.99
N TYR A 339 -7.28 22.48 18.26
CA TYR A 339 -8.28 21.48 17.89
C TYR A 339 -7.82 20.64 16.69
N HIS A 340 -8.05 19.33 16.76
CA HIS A 340 -7.86 18.38 15.67
C HIS A 340 -9.16 17.59 15.46
N SER A 341 -9.67 17.60 14.24
CA SER A 341 -10.77 16.76 13.81
C SER A 341 -10.37 15.28 13.77
N ALA A 342 -11.36 14.38 13.79
CA ALA A 342 -11.10 12.94 13.65
C ALA A 342 -10.39 12.59 12.33
N VAL A 343 -10.64 13.34 11.26
CA VAL A 343 -10.00 13.15 9.95
C VAL A 343 -8.52 13.51 10.00
N GLU A 344 -8.16 14.61 10.67
CA GLU A 344 -6.77 15.01 10.87
C GLU A 344 -6.02 13.98 11.73
N VAL A 345 -6.64 13.53 12.83
CA VAL A 345 -6.06 12.48 13.68
C VAL A 345 -5.86 11.19 12.87
N ALA A 346 -6.86 10.72 12.14
CA ALA A 346 -6.72 9.55 11.26
C ALA A 346 -5.58 9.73 10.23
N SER A 347 -5.45 10.92 9.66
CA SER A 347 -4.37 11.26 8.71
C SER A 347 -2.98 11.21 9.36
N MET A 348 -2.85 11.57 10.63
CA MET A 348 -1.60 11.41 11.39
C MET A 348 -1.23 9.92 11.57
N TYR A 349 -2.22 9.06 11.82
CA TYR A 349 -1.99 7.61 11.91
C TYR A 349 -1.63 6.99 10.54
N PHE A 350 -2.36 7.33 9.47
CA PHE A 350 -2.05 6.88 8.11
C PHE A 350 -0.64 7.28 7.68
N SER A 351 -0.23 8.53 7.90
CA SER A 351 1.13 9.00 7.57
C SER A 351 2.23 8.39 8.45
N SER A 352 1.85 7.84 9.60
CA SER A 352 2.73 7.10 10.52
C SER A 352 2.85 5.62 10.15
N GLY A 353 1.95 5.11 9.30
CA GLY A 353 2.16 3.92 8.51
C GLY A 353 1.11 2.81 8.64
N THR A 354 -0.06 3.12 9.19
CA THR A 354 -1.26 2.27 9.05
C THR A 354 -1.71 2.20 7.60
#